data_AF-A0A972EPM5-F1
#
_entry.id   AF-A0A972EPM5-F1
#
_cell.length_a   1.000
_cell.length_b   1.000
_cell.length_c   1.000
_cell.angle_alpha   90.00
_cell.angle_beta   90.00
_cell.angle_gamma   90.00
#
_symmetry.space_group_name_H-M   'P 1'
#
loop_
_entity.id
_entity.type
_entity.pdbx_description
1 polymer ?
#
loop_
_entity_poly.entity_id
_entity_poly.type
_entity_poly.pdbx_seq_one_letter_code
_entity_poly.pdbx_strand_id
1 'polypeptide(L)'
;AIVYNSSTKENGSVFLQTQGWLILAEALLGRGNRAYQYYKESSPAHQNDIPDIRQMEPYVYGQFTESSDSPNEGRSHVHWLTGTASTVMVGCVEGILGIRPAHDGILISPSIPSHWEEVMIEKSFRGKKLTIVIKNDSGSESGYKQVYLNDKRLKNNYILYDELLETNKILYIM
;
A
#
# COMPACT_ATOMS: atom_id res chain seq x y z
N ALA A 1 34.73 14.67 -4.99
CA ALA A 1 33.95 15.70 -4.26
C ALA A 1 32.80 15.00 -3.56
N ILE A 2 32.54 15.29 -2.28
CA ILE A 2 31.35 14.82 -1.58
C ILE A 2 30.21 15.78 -1.94
N VAL A 3 29.18 15.27 -2.62
CA VAL A 3 28.03 16.08 -3.08
C VAL A 3 26.95 16.18 -2.00
N TYR A 4 26.84 15.16 -1.13
CA TYR A 4 25.89 15.10 -0.03
C TYR A 4 26.58 14.69 1.26
N ASN A 5 26.24 15.34 2.37
CA ASN A 5 26.68 14.90 3.70
C ASN A 5 26.21 13.46 3.96
N SER A 6 26.94 12.73 4.80
CA SER A 6 26.51 11.39 5.22
C SER A 6 25.09 11.44 5.79
N SER A 7 24.30 10.41 5.49
CA SER A 7 22.91 10.26 5.94
C SER A 7 21.95 11.33 5.44
N THR A 8 22.32 12.05 4.38
CA THR A 8 21.45 13.00 3.69
C THR A 8 21.30 12.62 2.23
N LYS A 9 20.11 12.87 1.66
CA LYS A 9 19.87 12.69 0.24
C LYS A 9 20.29 11.27 -0.21
N GLU A 10 20.87 11.11 -1.38
CA GLU A 10 21.23 9.80 -1.94
C GLU A 10 22.40 9.12 -1.17
N ASN A 11 23.07 9.83 -0.26
CA ASN A 11 24.20 9.33 0.52
C ASN A 11 23.76 8.75 1.88
N GLY A 12 23.00 7.66 1.85
CA GLY A 12 22.67 6.86 3.04
C GLY A 12 21.47 7.35 3.86
N SER A 13 20.70 8.32 3.38
CA SER A 13 19.42 8.68 4.01
C SER A 13 18.31 7.69 3.63
N VAL A 14 17.17 7.77 4.30
CA VAL A 14 15.96 7.05 3.88
C VAL A 14 15.30 7.81 2.73
N PHE A 15 15.46 7.35 1.50
CA PHE A 15 14.81 7.95 0.33
C PHE A 15 13.39 7.41 0.19
N LEU A 16 12.39 8.22 0.55
CA LEU A 16 11.03 7.77 0.77
C LEU A 16 10.34 7.24 -0.50
N GLN A 17 10.70 7.74 -1.68
CA GLN A 17 10.14 7.25 -2.95
C GLN A 17 10.38 5.75 -3.15
N THR A 18 11.54 5.24 -2.74
CA THR A 18 11.90 3.82 -2.88
C THR A 18 11.17 2.92 -1.89
N GLN A 19 10.64 3.48 -0.79
CA GLN A 19 9.86 2.71 0.19
C GLN A 19 8.58 2.15 -0.44
N GLY A 20 7.96 2.88 -1.37
CA GLY A 20 6.82 2.37 -2.13
C GLY A 20 7.13 1.10 -2.92
N TRP A 21 8.35 0.96 -3.46
CA TRP A 21 8.77 -0.27 -4.15
C TRP A 21 8.93 -1.43 -3.18
N LEU A 22 9.51 -1.17 -2.00
CA LEU A 22 9.69 -2.18 -0.96
C LEU A 22 8.34 -2.68 -0.42
N ILE A 23 7.39 -1.76 -0.17
CA ILE A 23 6.01 -2.09 0.22
C ILE A 23 5.36 -2.99 -0.83
N LEU A 24 5.43 -2.59 -2.11
CA LEU A 24 4.85 -3.38 -3.20
C LEU A 24 5.52 -4.76 -3.32
N ALA A 25 6.85 -4.83 -3.22
CA ALA A 25 7.60 -6.08 -3.34
C ALA A 25 7.22 -7.09 -2.24
N GLU A 26 7.19 -6.66 -0.98
CA GLU A 26 6.77 -7.51 0.13
C GLU A 26 5.31 -7.99 -0.03
N ALA A 27 4.41 -7.11 -0.48
CA ALA A 27 3.03 -7.48 -0.76
C ALA A 27 2.90 -8.48 -1.92
N LEU A 28 3.71 -8.36 -2.98
CA LEU A 28 3.74 -9.32 -4.09
C LEU A 28 4.31 -10.68 -3.67
N LEU A 29 5.21 -10.70 -2.67
CA LEU A 29 5.70 -11.92 -2.03
C LEU A 29 4.72 -12.51 -1.02
N GLY A 30 3.56 -11.87 -0.80
CA GLY A 30 2.52 -12.32 0.12
C GLY A 30 2.80 -12.05 1.60
N ARG A 31 3.72 -11.12 1.91
CA ARG A 31 4.18 -10.77 3.26
C ARG A 31 3.51 -9.47 3.74
N GLY A 32 2.19 -9.52 3.91
CA GLY A 32 1.35 -8.37 4.25
C GLY A 32 1.71 -7.68 5.56
N ASN A 33 2.18 -8.42 6.57
CA ASN A 33 2.67 -7.84 7.82
C ASN A 33 3.89 -6.93 7.57
N ARG A 34 4.83 -7.40 6.75
CA ARG A 34 6.04 -6.64 6.42
C ARG A 34 5.73 -5.45 5.51
N ALA A 35 4.89 -5.65 4.50
CA ALA A 35 4.43 -4.57 3.63
C ALA A 35 3.76 -3.44 4.43
N TYR A 36 2.88 -3.79 5.36
CA TYR A 36 2.21 -2.81 6.22
C TYR A 36 3.15 -2.16 7.24
N GLN A 37 4.14 -2.89 7.77
CA GLN A 37 5.17 -2.31 8.61
C GLN A 37 5.89 -1.16 7.87
N TYR A 38 6.39 -1.41 6.66
CA TYR A 38 7.09 -0.40 5.87
C TYR A 38 6.19 0.78 5.46
N TYR A 39 4.90 0.53 5.22
CA TYR A 39 3.93 1.61 5.03
C TYR A 39 3.83 2.49 6.29
N LYS A 40 3.68 1.91 7.48
CA LYS A 40 3.59 2.69 8.73
C LYS A 40 4.85 3.50 8.99
N GLU A 41 6.02 2.93 8.75
CA GLU A 41 7.32 3.60 8.96
C GLU A 41 7.52 4.83 8.05
N SER A 42 6.85 4.87 6.90
CA SER A 42 6.94 5.97 5.93
C SER A 42 5.71 6.90 5.89
N SER A 43 4.59 6.46 6.49
CA SER A 43 3.30 7.15 6.44
C SER A 43 3.25 8.40 7.32
N PRO A 44 2.87 9.58 6.78
CA PRO A 44 2.75 10.82 7.56
C PRO A 44 1.86 10.69 8.79
N ALA A 45 0.69 10.07 8.62
CA ALA A 45 -0.28 9.90 9.70
C ALA A 45 0.23 9.04 10.88
N HIS A 46 1.26 8.21 10.65
CA HIS A 46 1.86 7.34 11.66
C HIS A 46 3.07 8.00 12.35
N GLN A 47 3.38 9.26 12.02
CA GLN A 47 4.48 10.02 12.61
C GLN A 47 4.00 11.33 13.26
N ASN A 48 2.69 11.46 13.49
CA ASN A 48 2.08 12.68 14.06
C ASN A 48 2.36 12.86 15.55
N ASP A 49 2.87 11.83 16.22
CA ASP A 49 3.32 11.82 17.60
C ASP A 49 4.78 12.30 17.76
N ILE A 50 5.53 12.42 16.67
CA ILE A 50 6.93 12.88 16.64
C ILE A 50 7.18 14.12 15.75
N PRO A 51 6.32 15.15 15.76
CA PRO A 51 6.43 16.29 14.83
C PRO A 51 7.72 17.09 15.00
N ASP A 52 8.24 17.20 16.23
CA ASP A 52 9.47 17.95 16.54
C ASP A 52 10.74 17.27 15.95
N ILE A 53 10.70 15.94 15.80
CA ILE A 53 11.75 15.16 15.14
C ILE A 53 11.59 15.27 13.63
N ARG A 54 10.38 15.02 13.12
CA ARG A 54 10.08 14.94 11.68
C ARG A 54 10.25 16.27 10.96
N GLN A 55 9.91 17.38 11.62
CA GLN A 55 9.99 18.77 11.13
C GLN A 55 9.33 18.99 9.74
N MET A 56 8.24 18.28 9.47
CA MET A 56 7.50 18.31 8.21
C MET A 56 5.99 18.24 8.46
N GLU A 57 5.17 18.67 7.50
CA GLU A 57 3.73 18.69 7.64
C GLU A 57 3.17 17.26 7.93
N PRO A 58 2.25 17.12 8.89
CA PRO A 58 1.76 15.83 9.41
C PRO A 58 0.89 15.02 8.43
N TYR A 59 0.63 15.56 7.24
CA TYR A 59 -0.35 15.03 6.29
C TYR A 59 0.21 14.80 4.89
N VAL A 60 1.50 15.06 4.65
CA VAL A 60 2.16 14.82 3.36
C VAL A 60 3.47 14.07 3.51
N TYR A 61 3.90 13.45 2.42
CA TYR A 61 5.22 12.84 2.31
C TYR A 61 6.30 13.88 1.97
N GLY A 62 7.53 13.57 2.36
CA GLY A 62 8.76 14.23 1.90
C GLY A 62 9.53 13.36 0.92
N GLN A 63 10.63 13.89 0.39
CA GLN A 63 11.52 13.13 -0.49
C GLN A 63 12.40 12.16 0.30
N PHE A 64 13.01 12.65 1.39
CA PHE A 64 13.92 11.85 2.19
C PHE A 64 13.86 12.22 3.66
N THR A 65 14.28 11.29 4.50
CA THR A 65 14.46 11.43 5.94
C THR A 65 15.91 11.14 6.29
N GLU A 66 16.52 11.99 7.10
CA GLU A 66 17.88 11.80 7.60
C GLU A 66 17.96 10.50 8.43
N SER A 67 18.94 9.65 8.14
CA SER A 67 19.11 8.34 8.81
C SER A 67 19.91 8.46 10.11
N SER A 68 20.11 7.33 10.80
CA SER A 68 20.68 7.23 12.15
C SER A 68 22.08 7.82 12.33
N ASP A 69 22.88 7.91 11.27
CA ASP A 69 24.22 8.50 11.37
C ASP A 69 24.22 10.04 11.21
N SER A 70 23.05 10.64 10.98
CA SER A 70 22.88 12.09 11.00
C SER A 70 22.69 12.62 12.43
N PRO A 71 23.26 13.78 12.79
CA PRO A 71 22.90 14.47 14.04
C PRO A 71 21.43 14.93 14.10
N ASN A 72 20.68 14.87 12.99
CA ASN A 72 19.25 15.18 12.93
C ASN A 72 18.43 13.96 12.45
N GLU A 73 18.76 12.76 12.93
CA GLU A 73 18.00 11.53 12.65
C GLU A 73 16.48 11.78 12.69
N GLY A 74 15.77 11.30 11.67
CA GLY A 74 14.32 11.43 11.57
C GLY A 74 13.82 12.73 10.96
N ARG A 75 14.66 13.76 10.82
CA ARG A 75 14.29 15.01 10.14
C ARG A 75 14.02 14.76 8.65
N SER A 76 12.85 15.19 8.19
CA SER A 76 12.40 15.00 6.81
C SER A 76 12.50 16.28 6.00
N HIS A 77 12.68 16.14 4.68
CA HIS A 77 12.99 17.25 3.78
C HIS A 77 12.25 17.16 2.45
N VAL A 78 12.23 18.29 1.73
CA VAL A 78 11.64 18.44 0.39
C VAL A 78 10.19 17.95 0.41
N HIS A 79 9.37 18.72 1.13
CA HIS A 79 7.98 18.39 1.38
C HIS A 79 7.17 18.46 0.08
N TRP A 80 6.05 17.76 0.04
CA TRP A 80 5.06 17.76 -1.05
C TRP A 80 5.53 17.16 -2.39
N LEU A 81 6.49 17.79 -3.04
CA LEU A 81 6.82 17.55 -4.45
C LEU A 81 7.78 16.37 -4.60
N THR A 82 7.24 15.17 -4.41
CA THR A 82 7.99 13.91 -4.43
C THR A 82 7.19 12.78 -5.08
N GLY A 83 7.89 11.87 -5.76
CA GLY A 83 7.30 10.62 -6.26
C GLY A 83 6.83 9.68 -5.15
N THR A 84 7.24 9.89 -3.89
CA THR A 84 6.81 9.09 -2.71
C THR A 84 5.30 8.92 -2.65
N ALA A 85 4.53 9.99 -2.87
CA ALA A 85 3.07 9.92 -2.81
C ALA A 85 2.54 8.87 -3.81
N SER A 86 3.06 8.87 -5.04
CA SER A 86 2.63 7.93 -6.08
C SER A 86 3.09 6.50 -5.82
N THR A 87 4.36 6.28 -5.43
CA THR A 87 4.90 4.93 -5.25
C THR A 87 4.31 4.25 -4.02
N VAL A 88 4.09 4.99 -2.92
CA VAL A 88 3.43 4.47 -1.73
C VAL A 88 1.94 4.23 -2.01
N MET A 89 1.26 5.09 -2.77
CA MET A 89 -0.13 4.84 -3.19
C MET A 89 -0.25 3.51 -3.96
N VAL A 90 0.65 3.24 -4.91
CA VAL A 90 0.68 1.96 -5.63
C VAL A 90 0.96 0.80 -4.68
N GLY A 91 1.97 0.92 -3.79
CA GLY A 91 2.27 -0.11 -2.80
C GLY A 91 1.10 -0.44 -1.87
N CYS A 92 0.33 0.57 -1.45
CA CYS A 92 -0.85 0.37 -0.62
C CYS A 92 -2.05 -0.18 -1.39
N VAL A 93 -2.39 0.41 -2.54
CA VAL A 93 -3.62 0.06 -3.28
C VAL A 93 -3.45 -1.24 -4.06
N GLU A 94 -2.38 -1.36 -4.84
CA GLU A 94 -2.13 -2.53 -5.68
C GLU A 94 -1.41 -3.63 -4.90
N GLY A 95 -0.55 -3.27 -3.94
CA GLY A 95 0.13 -4.23 -3.06
C GLY A 95 -0.77 -4.69 -1.93
N ILE A 96 -0.86 -3.92 -0.85
CA ILE A 96 -1.51 -4.31 0.42
C ILE A 96 -2.98 -4.64 0.22
N LEU A 97 -3.77 -3.71 -0.35
CA LEU A 97 -5.19 -3.91 -0.62
C LEU A 97 -5.43 -4.83 -1.83
N GLY A 98 -4.42 -5.03 -2.67
CA GLY A 98 -4.45 -6.02 -3.75
C GLY A 98 -5.38 -5.68 -4.91
N ILE A 99 -5.72 -4.41 -5.11
CA ILE A 99 -6.68 -3.99 -6.13
C ILE A 99 -5.92 -3.63 -7.41
N ARG A 100 -5.85 -4.57 -8.36
CA ARG A 100 -4.97 -4.48 -9.53
C ARG A 100 -5.77 -4.49 -10.84
N PRO A 101 -6.14 -3.31 -11.39
CA PRO A 101 -6.67 -3.20 -12.74
C PRO A 101 -5.74 -3.88 -13.76
N ALA A 102 -6.32 -4.63 -14.70
CA ALA A 102 -5.61 -5.26 -15.81
C ALA A 102 -6.31 -4.92 -17.14
N HIS A 103 -5.82 -5.45 -18.25
CA HIS A 103 -6.35 -5.14 -19.57
C HIS A 103 -7.84 -5.54 -19.72
N ASP A 104 -8.19 -6.77 -19.37
CA ASP A 104 -9.55 -7.32 -19.60
C ASP A 104 -10.43 -7.35 -18.34
N GLY A 105 -9.93 -6.85 -17.22
CA GLY A 105 -10.59 -7.05 -15.93
C GLY A 105 -9.82 -6.47 -14.75
N ILE A 106 -10.10 -7.00 -13.57
CA ILE A 106 -9.47 -6.59 -12.32
C ILE A 106 -9.06 -7.82 -11.51
N LEU A 107 -7.81 -7.84 -11.06
CA LEU A 107 -7.29 -8.85 -10.14
C LEU A 107 -7.48 -8.35 -8.70
N ILE A 108 -8.06 -9.20 -7.86
CA ILE A 108 -8.17 -8.96 -6.41
C ILE A 108 -7.20 -9.91 -5.70
N SER A 109 -6.11 -9.39 -5.15
CA SER A 109 -5.07 -10.22 -4.53
C SER A 109 -4.44 -9.48 -3.34
N PRO A 110 -5.19 -9.28 -2.24
CA PRO A 110 -4.69 -8.58 -1.06
C PRO A 110 -3.48 -9.27 -0.45
N SER A 111 -2.58 -8.46 0.10
CA SER A 111 -1.57 -8.90 1.05
C SER A 111 -1.62 -7.99 2.28
N ILE A 112 -2.51 -8.33 3.20
CA ILE A 112 -2.87 -7.51 4.37
C ILE A 112 -2.18 -8.04 5.64
N PRO A 113 -2.09 -7.22 6.70
CA PRO A 113 -1.66 -7.71 8.00
C PRO A 113 -2.52 -8.86 8.50
N SER A 114 -1.90 -9.86 9.14
CA SER A 114 -2.60 -11.05 9.63
C SER A 114 -3.66 -10.75 10.70
N HIS A 115 -3.58 -9.59 11.36
CA HIS A 115 -4.54 -9.20 12.40
C HIS A 115 -5.75 -8.44 11.85
N TRP A 116 -5.82 -8.17 10.55
CA TRP A 116 -7.00 -7.56 9.93
C TRP A 116 -8.02 -8.64 9.63
N GLU A 117 -9.17 -8.62 10.33
CA GLU A 117 -10.23 -9.60 10.18
C GLU A 117 -11.12 -9.33 8.96
N GLU A 118 -11.42 -8.06 8.70
CA GLU A 118 -12.26 -7.65 7.56
C GLU A 118 -11.79 -6.31 6.97
N VAL A 119 -11.84 -6.20 5.65
CA VAL A 119 -11.60 -4.93 4.92
C VAL A 119 -12.72 -4.74 3.90
N MET A 120 -13.33 -3.55 3.90
CA MET A 120 -14.30 -3.13 2.89
C MET A 120 -13.70 -2.02 2.01
N ILE A 121 -13.79 -2.19 0.69
CA ILE A 121 -13.30 -1.24 -0.30
C ILE A 121 -14.42 -0.92 -1.29
N GLU A 122 -14.70 0.36 -1.46
CA GLU A 122 -15.56 0.86 -2.53
C GLU A 122 -14.69 1.41 -3.67
N LYS A 123 -14.93 0.93 -4.90
CA LYS A 123 -14.16 1.35 -6.07
C LYS A 123 -15.05 1.53 -7.29
N SER A 124 -14.85 2.66 -7.98
CA SER A 124 -15.28 2.79 -9.37
C SER A 124 -14.22 2.17 -10.30
N PHE A 125 -14.64 1.24 -11.15
CA PHE A 125 -13.79 0.57 -12.13
C PHE A 125 -14.50 0.57 -13.48
N ARG A 126 -13.98 1.37 -14.43
CA ARG A 126 -14.51 1.45 -15.82
C ARG A 126 -16.03 1.68 -15.88
N GLY A 127 -16.52 2.61 -15.06
CA GLY A 127 -17.95 2.96 -14.95
C GLY A 127 -18.76 2.07 -14.01
N LYS A 128 -18.27 0.88 -13.63
CA LYS A 128 -18.95 -0.04 -12.71
C LYS A 128 -18.59 0.27 -11.25
N LYS A 129 -19.53 0.06 -10.33
CA LYS A 129 -19.31 0.18 -8.88
C LYS A 129 -18.98 -1.18 -8.29
N LEU A 130 -17.90 -1.26 -7.53
CA LEU A 130 -17.44 -2.46 -6.83
C LEU A 130 -17.46 -2.20 -5.32
N THR A 131 -18.16 -3.04 -4.58
CA THR A 131 -18.00 -3.17 -3.12
C THR A 131 -17.27 -4.48 -2.87
N ILE A 132 -16.01 -4.38 -2.46
CA ILE A 132 -15.11 -5.51 -2.24
C ILE A 132 -15.00 -5.72 -0.73
N VAL A 133 -15.37 -6.91 -0.26
CA VAL A 133 -15.25 -7.32 1.13
C VAL A 133 -14.24 -8.45 1.22
N ILE A 134 -13.15 -8.21 1.94
CA ILE A 134 -12.09 -9.19 2.22
C ILE A 134 -12.32 -9.70 3.63
N LYS A 135 -12.43 -11.02 3.81
CA LYS A 135 -12.55 -11.68 5.12
C LYS A 135 -11.34 -12.55 5.40
N ASN A 136 -10.77 -12.44 6.58
CA ASN A 136 -9.53 -13.10 6.97
C ASN A 136 -9.62 -13.74 8.36
N ASP A 137 -10.60 -14.62 8.55
CA ASP A 137 -10.78 -15.39 9.79
C ASP A 137 -9.59 -16.32 10.10
N SER A 138 -8.71 -16.53 9.11
CA SER A 138 -7.53 -17.41 9.23
C SER A 138 -6.26 -16.69 9.70
N GLY A 139 -6.26 -15.36 9.74
CA GLY A 139 -5.06 -14.56 10.01
C GLY A 139 -3.96 -14.75 8.97
N SER A 140 -4.32 -15.03 7.71
CA SER A 140 -3.37 -15.17 6.61
C SER A 140 -2.89 -13.80 6.14
N GLU A 141 -1.68 -13.72 5.60
CA GLU A 141 -1.13 -12.48 5.04
C GLU A 141 -1.41 -12.29 3.54
N SER A 142 -1.81 -13.37 2.85
CA SER A 142 -2.14 -13.37 1.42
C SER A 142 -2.85 -14.68 1.02
N GLY A 143 -3.32 -14.76 -0.23
CA GLY A 143 -4.02 -15.93 -0.77
C GLY A 143 -5.54 -15.86 -0.61
N TYR A 144 -6.24 -16.85 -1.17
CA TYR A 144 -7.69 -17.03 -0.98
C TYR A 144 -8.09 -18.49 -0.95
N LYS A 145 -9.15 -18.77 -0.20
CA LYS A 145 -9.93 -20.00 -0.29
C LYS A 145 -11.05 -19.89 -1.30
N GLN A 146 -11.74 -18.75 -1.32
CA GLN A 146 -12.93 -18.55 -2.15
C GLN A 146 -13.08 -17.10 -2.58
N VAL A 147 -13.59 -16.89 -3.80
CA VAL A 147 -13.98 -15.57 -4.32
C VAL A 147 -15.37 -15.68 -4.92
N TYR A 148 -16.20 -14.68 -4.66
CA TYR A 148 -17.56 -14.57 -5.20
C TYR A 148 -17.76 -13.22 -5.87
N LEU A 149 -18.50 -13.20 -6.97
CA LEU A 149 -19.02 -12.02 -7.63
C LEU A 149 -20.54 -12.13 -7.66
N ASN A 150 -21.25 -11.22 -6.98
CA ASN A 150 -22.71 -11.21 -6.93
C ASN A 150 -23.29 -12.59 -6.53
N ASP A 151 -22.78 -13.14 -5.44
CA ASP A 151 -23.12 -14.46 -4.88
C ASP A 151 -22.73 -15.68 -5.75
N LYS A 152 -22.22 -15.47 -6.96
CA LYS A 152 -21.67 -16.52 -7.81
C LYS A 152 -20.20 -16.76 -7.46
N ARG A 153 -19.88 -18.01 -7.09
CA ARG A 153 -18.49 -18.43 -6.85
C ARG A 153 -17.67 -18.39 -8.15
N LEU A 154 -16.49 -17.80 -8.09
CA LEU A 154 -15.53 -17.74 -9.19
C LEU A 154 -14.48 -18.85 -9.09
N LYS A 155 -13.84 -19.16 -10.23
CA LYS A 155 -12.74 -20.13 -10.30
C LYS A 155 -11.41 -19.53 -9.83
N ASN A 156 -11.23 -18.24 -10.05
CA ASN A 156 -10.05 -17.50 -9.65
C ASN A 156 -10.43 -16.09 -9.16
N ASN A 157 -9.43 -15.32 -8.79
CA ASN A 157 -9.55 -13.95 -8.28
C ASN A 157 -9.37 -12.87 -9.36
N TYR A 158 -9.39 -13.26 -10.65
CA TYR A 158 -9.38 -12.35 -11.79
C TYR A 158 -10.78 -12.21 -12.35
N ILE A 159 -11.37 -11.03 -12.22
CA ILE A 159 -12.75 -10.75 -12.60
C ILE A 159 -12.73 -10.04 -13.96
N LEU A 160 -13.31 -10.68 -14.98
CA LEU A 160 -13.42 -10.08 -16.30
C LEU A 160 -14.40 -8.92 -16.27
N TYR A 161 -14.11 -7.87 -17.04
CA TYR A 161 -14.97 -6.70 -17.13
C TYR A 161 -16.38 -7.07 -17.60
N ASP A 162 -16.50 -7.99 -18.56
CA ASP A 162 -17.78 -8.42 -19.13
C ASP A 162 -18.66 -9.20 -18.15
N GLU A 163 -18.10 -9.68 -17.03
CA GLU A 163 -18.87 -10.32 -15.95
C GLU A 163 -19.49 -9.31 -14.97
N LEU A 164 -19.07 -8.04 -15.02
CA LEU A 164 -19.51 -7.00 -14.10
C LEU A 164 -20.86 -6.37 -14.50
N LEU A 165 -21.76 -6.31 -13.54
CA LEU A 165 -22.99 -5.51 -13.60
C LEU A 165 -22.68 -4.04 -13.30
N GLU A 166 -23.70 -3.16 -13.33
CA GLU A 166 -23.54 -1.75 -12.92
C GLU A 166 -23.03 -1.59 -11.47
N THR A 167 -23.53 -2.41 -10.57
CA THR A 167 -23.11 -2.50 -9.17
C THR A 167 -22.78 -3.94 -8.84
N ASN A 168 -21.64 -4.17 -8.20
CA ASN A 168 -21.13 -5.49 -7.91
C ASN A 168 -20.70 -5.62 -6.46
N LYS A 169 -21.01 -6.76 -5.85
CA LYS A 169 -20.46 -7.19 -4.58
C LYS A 169 -19.44 -8.29 -4.83
N ILE A 170 -18.21 -8.04 -4.40
CA ILE A 170 -17.12 -9.02 -4.45
C ILE A 170 -16.84 -9.45 -3.02
N LEU A 171 -16.94 -10.76 -2.75
CA LEU A 171 -16.53 -11.33 -1.47
C LEU A 171 -15.27 -12.16 -1.69
N TYR A 172 -14.20 -11.79 -1.01
CA TYR A 172 -12.90 -12.46 -1.05
C TYR A 172 -12.62 -13.07 0.32
N ILE A 173 -12.56 -14.39 0.39
CA ILE A 173 -12.31 -15.13 1.64
C ILE A 173 -10.89 -15.66 1.59
N MET A 174 -10.04 -15.15 2.48
CA MET A 174 -8.64 -15.55 2.66
C MET A 174 -8.51 -16.98 3.21
#